data_AF-A0A537NFS2-F1
#
_entry.id   AF-A0A537NFS2-F1
#
_cell.length_a   1.000
_cell.length_b   1.000
_cell.length_c   1.000
_cell.angle_alpha   90.00
_cell.angle_beta   90.00
_cell.angle_gamma   90.00
#
_symmetry.space_group_name_H-M   'P 1'
#
loop_
_entity.id
_entity.type
_entity.pdbx_description
1 polymer ?
#
loop_
_entity_poly.entity_id
_entity_poly.type
_entity_poly.pdbx_seq_one_letter_code
_entity_poly.pdbx_strand_id
1 'polypeptide(L)'
;MTLALLIEQLFNGVQFGLMLFLMAVGVTLVFGIMRVINLAHGSLFMIGGYFLMAALTWTQSYLLAVPLAFIMAALVAIALEVIVLRPLYRRGPLDQVLATFGLTLFFNEAVTLIWGREPIPLMVP
;
A
#
# COMPACT_ATOMS: atom_id res chain seq x y z
N MET A 1 23.32 7.24 26.48
CA MET A 1 22.68 6.31 25.55
C MET A 1 22.89 4.91 26.09
N THR A 2 21.83 4.23 26.51
CA THR A 2 21.94 2.86 27.04
C THR A 2 22.09 1.87 25.87
N LEU A 3 22.72 0.70 26.11
CA LEU A 3 22.87 -0.34 25.09
C LEU A 3 21.50 -0.80 24.55
N ALA A 4 20.48 -0.85 25.41
CA ALA A 4 19.11 -1.17 25.02
C ALA A 4 18.56 -0.18 23.97
N LEU A 5 18.77 1.12 24.18
CA LEU A 5 18.29 2.17 23.28
C LEU A 5 19.00 2.13 21.91
N LEU A 6 20.28 1.73 21.90
CA LEU A 6 21.01 1.49 20.65
C LEU A 6 20.43 0.31 19.87
N ILE A 7 20.10 -0.80 20.54
CA ILE A 7 19.50 -1.98 19.92
C ILE A 7 18.12 -1.64 19.36
N GLU A 8 17.27 -0.96 20.13
CA GLU A 8 15.94 -0.51 19.66
C GLU A 8 16.05 0.38 18.41
N GLN A 9 17.01 1.30 18.37
CA GLN A 9 17.19 2.17 17.21
C GLN A 9 17.68 1.41 15.98
N LEU A 10 18.52 0.37 16.17
CA LEU A 10 18.92 -0.51 15.07
C LEU A 10 17.72 -1.30 14.52
N PHE A 11 16.87 -1.84 15.38
CA PHE A 11 15.64 -2.51 14.94
C PHE A 11 14.69 -1.56 14.20
N ASN A 12 14.49 -0.35 14.72
CA ASN A 12 13.70 0.69 14.04
C ASN A 12 14.29 1.06 12.68
N GLY A 13 15.62 1.21 12.60
CA GLY A 13 16.33 1.50 11.35
C GLY A 13 16.17 0.38 10.32
N VAL A 14 16.29 -0.88 10.74
CA VAL A 14 16.09 -2.05 9.88
C VAL A 14 14.62 -2.15 9.45
N GLN A 15 13.67 -1.99 10.36
CA GLN A 15 12.24 -2.02 10.05
C GLN A 15 11.87 -0.96 9.01
N PHE A 16 12.29 0.29 9.23
CA PHE A 16 12.02 1.40 8.31
C PHE A 16 12.75 1.20 6.97
N GLY A 17 14.01 0.75 7.01
CA GLY A 17 14.79 0.43 5.82
C GLY A 17 14.15 -0.68 4.98
N LEU A 18 13.66 -1.75 5.61
CA LEU A 18 12.91 -2.83 4.95
C LEU A 18 11.61 -2.31 4.34
N MET A 19 10.87 -1.44 5.04
CA MET A 19 9.66 -0.83 4.51
C MET A 19 9.95 -0.03 3.24
N LEU A 20 10.95 0.87 3.29
CA LEU A 20 11.36 1.66 2.13
C LEU A 20 11.88 0.77 0.99
N PHE A 21 12.67 -0.26 1.30
CA PHE A 21 13.18 -1.22 0.33
C PHE A 21 12.04 -1.97 -0.37
N LEU A 22 11.07 -2.47 0.39
CA LEU A 22 9.90 -3.17 -0.16
C LEU A 22 9.06 -2.26 -1.05
N MET A 23 8.85 -1.00 -0.67
CA MET A 23 8.16 -0.02 -1.52
C MET A 23 8.93 0.26 -2.81
N ALA A 24 10.24 0.45 -2.72
CA ALA A 24 11.07 0.72 -3.88
C ALA A 24 11.09 -0.48 -4.85
N VAL A 25 11.41 -1.68 -4.35
CA VAL A 25 11.50 -2.90 -5.16
C VAL A 25 10.15 -3.30 -5.77
N GLY A 26 9.04 -2.99 -5.10
CA GLY A 26 7.69 -3.23 -5.61
C GLY A 26 7.42 -2.49 -6.91
N VAL A 27 7.77 -1.19 -6.96
CA VAL A 27 7.63 -0.38 -8.18
C VAL A 27 8.54 -0.91 -9.29
N THR A 28 9.81 -1.21 -8.98
CA THR A 28 10.77 -1.70 -9.98
C THR A 28 10.40 -3.07 -10.54
N LEU A 29 9.90 -3.98 -9.69
CA LEU A 29 9.50 -5.32 -10.10
C LEU A 29 8.26 -5.27 -11.00
N VAL A 30 7.25 -4.50 -10.61
CA VAL A 30 6.03 -4.29 -11.40
C VAL A 30 6.37 -3.68 -12.76
N PHE A 31 7.17 -2.62 -12.79
CA PHE A 31 7.60 -2.01 -14.04
C PHE A 31 8.48 -2.95 -14.86
N GLY A 32 9.39 -3.70 -14.23
CA GLY A 32 10.31 -4.62 -14.90
C GLY A 32 9.61 -5.78 -15.60
N ILE A 33 8.55 -6.34 -14.99
CA ILE A 33 7.78 -7.46 -15.56
C ILE A 33 6.72 -6.95 -16.53
N MET A 34 5.92 -5.95 -16.14
CA MET A 34 4.73 -5.54 -16.89
C MET A 34 5.01 -4.42 -17.91
N ARG A 35 6.14 -3.72 -17.78
CA ARG A 35 6.52 -2.53 -18.59
C ARG A 35 5.45 -1.42 -18.55
N VAL A 36 4.72 -1.32 -17.45
CA VAL A 36 3.66 -0.33 -17.22
C VAL A 36 4.05 0.62 -16.10
N ILE A 37 3.97 1.92 -16.38
CA ILE A 37 4.25 2.96 -15.40
C ILE A 37 3.06 3.03 -14.42
N ASN A 38 3.21 2.45 -13.23
CA ASN A 38 2.17 2.42 -12.22
C ASN A 38 2.39 3.49 -11.13
N LEU A 39 1.81 4.68 -11.34
CA LEU A 39 1.83 5.76 -10.34
C LEU A 39 0.91 5.49 -9.14
N ALA A 40 -0.03 4.55 -9.25
CA ALA A 40 -0.96 4.19 -8.19
C ALA A 40 -0.32 3.32 -7.10
N HIS A 41 0.91 2.84 -7.29
CA HIS A 41 1.57 1.94 -6.33
C HIS A 41 1.58 2.49 -4.89
N GLY A 42 1.87 3.78 -4.71
CA GLY A 42 1.84 4.41 -3.38
C GLY A 42 0.44 4.42 -2.76
N SER A 43 -0.61 4.62 -3.56
CA SER A 43 -1.99 4.54 -3.08
C SER A 43 -2.39 3.12 -2.69
N LEU A 44 -1.87 2.08 -3.35
CA LEU A 44 -2.10 0.68 -2.96
C LEU A 44 -1.42 0.33 -1.64
N PHE A 45 -0.20 0.83 -1.43
CA PHE A 45 0.48 0.70 -0.13
C PHE A 45 -0.34 1.36 0.98
N MET A 46 -0.83 2.59 0.75
CA MET A 46 -1.70 3.31 1.68
C MET A 46 -2.96 2.50 2.02
N ILE A 47 -3.70 2.01 1.01
CA ILE A 47 -4.92 1.23 1.22
C ILE A 47 -4.64 -0.02 2.05
N GLY A 48 -3.51 -0.70 1.83
CA GLY A 48 -3.11 -1.86 2.64
C GLY A 48 -3.00 -1.51 4.13
N GLY A 49 -2.43 -0.35 4.45
CA GLY A 49 -2.37 0.17 5.83
C GLY A 49 -3.75 0.46 6.42
N TYR A 50 -4.65 1.09 5.65
CA TYR A 50 -6.02 1.35 6.09
C TYR A 50 -6.86 0.08 6.22
N PHE A 51 -6.61 -0.94 5.41
CA PHE A 51 -7.22 -2.25 5.55
C PHE A 51 -6.74 -2.98 6.80
N LEU A 52 -5.45 -2.87 7.14
CA LEU A 52 -4.95 -3.39 8.42
C LEU A 52 -5.60 -2.67 9.60
N MET A 53 -5.70 -1.35 9.52
CA MET A 53 -6.41 -0.53 10.51
C MET A 53 -7.86 -1.01 10.70
N ALA A 54 -8.62 -1.10 9.61
CA ALA A 54 -10.02 -1.52 9.64
C ALA A 54 -10.18 -2.97 10.13
N ALA A 55 -9.26 -3.85 9.77
CA ALA A 55 -9.26 -5.22 10.25
C ALA A 55 -8.94 -5.30 11.74
N LEU A 56 -8.01 -4.48 12.24
CA LEU A 56 -7.67 -4.39 13.67
C LEU A 56 -8.84 -3.86 14.49
N THR A 57 -9.51 -2.80 14.03
CA THR A 57 -10.68 -2.25 14.73
C THR A 57 -11.83 -3.25 14.80
N TRP A 58 -12.00 -4.08 13.77
CA TRP A 58 -13.06 -5.08 13.75
C TRP A 58 -12.73 -6.36 14.53
N THR A 59 -11.53 -6.90 14.36
CA THR A 59 -11.13 -8.20 14.96
C THR A 59 -10.55 -8.08 16.35
N GLN A 60 -10.04 -6.89 16.73
CA GLN A 60 -9.28 -6.64 17.97
C GLN A 60 -8.08 -7.59 18.16
N SER A 61 -7.64 -8.29 17.10
CA SER A 61 -6.57 -9.27 17.15
C SER A 61 -5.61 -9.05 16.00
N TYR A 62 -4.36 -8.74 16.33
CA TYR A 62 -3.31 -8.54 15.32
C TYR A 62 -3.12 -9.77 14.43
N LEU A 63 -3.17 -10.97 15.02
CA LEU A 63 -3.01 -12.23 14.28
C LEU A 63 -4.10 -12.45 13.22
N LEU A 64 -5.34 -12.01 13.48
CA LEU A 64 -6.45 -12.14 12.53
C LEU A 64 -6.51 -10.95 11.56
N ALA A 65 -6.11 -9.76 12.00
CA ALA A 65 -6.17 -8.56 11.20
C ALA A 65 -5.20 -8.60 10.01
N VAL A 66 -3.98 -9.11 10.21
CA VAL A 66 -2.95 -9.20 9.15
C VAL A 66 -3.43 -10.01 7.93
N PRO A 67 -3.87 -11.28 8.06
CA PRO A 67 -4.34 -12.04 6.91
C PRO A 67 -5.60 -11.44 6.30
N LEU A 68 -6.51 -10.87 7.10
CA LEU A 68 -7.71 -10.22 6.59
C LEU A 68 -7.37 -9.00 5.73
N ALA A 69 -6.46 -8.14 6.20
CA ALA A 69 -5.98 -6.98 5.46
C ALA A 69 -5.30 -7.37 4.15
N PHE A 70 -4.50 -8.44 4.18
CA PHE A 70 -3.85 -8.98 2.98
C PHE A 70 -4.88 -9.45 1.95
N ILE A 71 -5.92 -10.17 2.38
CA ILE A 71 -7.01 -10.62 1.50
C ILE A 71 -7.74 -9.42 0.90
N MET A 72 -8.09 -8.41 1.70
CA MET A 72 -8.75 -7.20 1.21
C MET A 72 -7.89 -6.45 0.18
N ALA A 73 -6.59 -6.28 0.46
CA ALA A 73 -5.66 -5.65 -0.47
C ALA A 73 -5.51 -6.45 -1.78
N ALA A 74 -5.43 -7.78 -1.69
CA ALA A 74 -5.36 -8.66 -2.85
C ALA A 74 -6.61 -8.56 -3.73
N LEU A 75 -7.81 -8.49 -3.13
CA LEU A 75 -9.06 -8.32 -3.87
C LEU A 75 -9.08 -6.99 -4.65
N VAL A 76 -8.63 -5.89 -4.04
CA VAL A 76 -8.50 -4.60 -4.72
C VAL A 76 -7.48 -4.67 -5.86
N ALA A 77 -6.32 -5.29 -5.63
CA ALA A 77 -5.29 -5.46 -6.65
C ALA A 77 -5.80 -6.29 -7.85
N ILE A 78 -6.52 -7.38 -7.60
CA ILE A 78 -7.12 -8.21 -8.65
C ILE A 78 -8.18 -7.41 -9.43
N ALA A 79 -9.03 -6.64 -8.75
CA ALA A 79 -10.03 -5.80 -9.40
C ALA A 79 -9.36 -4.76 -10.32
N LEU A 80 -8.29 -4.10 -9.86
CA LEU A 80 -7.52 -3.15 -10.67
C LEU A 80 -6.84 -3.81 -11.86
N GLU A 81 -6.26 -4.99 -11.66
CA GLU A 81 -5.62 -5.75 -12.73
C GLU A 81 -6.60 -6.04 -13.86
N VAL A 82 -7.79 -6.52 -13.52
CA VAL A 82 -8.80 -6.93 -14.50
C VAL A 82 -9.45 -5.72 -15.17
N ILE A 83 -9.82 -4.69 -14.40
CA ILE A 83 -10.66 -3.59 -14.88
C ILE A 83 -9.82 -2.50 -15.55
N VAL A 84 -8.61 -2.22 -15.03
CA VAL A 84 -7.83 -1.05 -15.43
C VAL A 84 -6.54 -1.46 -16.14
N LEU A 85 -5.69 -2.27 -15.50
CA LEU A 85 -4.33 -2.53 -16.01
C LEU A 85 -4.34 -3.40 -17.27
N ARG A 86 -5.05 -4.53 -17.29
CA ARG A 86 -5.12 -5.42 -18.46
C ARG A 86 -5.53 -4.70 -19.76
N PRO A 87 -6.57 -3.83 -19.77
CA PRO A 87 -6.90 -3.03 -20.96
C PRO A 87 -5.80 -2.06 -21.38
N LEU A 88 -5.06 -1.50 -20.42
CA LEU A 88 -4.01 -0.50 -20.64
C LEU A 88 -2.69 -1.08 -21.14
N TYR A 89 -2.46 -2.40 -21.00
CA TYR A 89 -1.25 -3.06 -21.53
C TYR A 89 -1.11 -2.94 -23.04
N ARG A 90 -2.23 -2.77 -23.76
CA ARG A 90 -2.25 -2.60 -25.22
C ARG A 90 -2.17 -1.13 -25.65
N ARG A 91 -2.13 -0.20 -24.70
CA ARG A 91 -2.15 1.25 -24.95
C ARG A 91 -0.78 1.89 -24.74
N GLY A 92 -0.64 3.14 -25.18
CA GLY A 92 0.62 3.87 -25.10
C GLY A 92 1.01 4.23 -23.66
N PRO A 93 2.28 4.58 -23.41
CA PRO A 93 2.77 4.91 -22.06
C PRO A 93 2.03 6.08 -21.41
N LEU A 94 1.62 7.09 -22.18
CA LEU A 94 0.86 8.23 -21.67
C LEU A 94 -0.51 7.81 -21.11
N ASP A 95 -1.22 6.89 -21.78
CA ASP A 95 -2.52 6.39 -21.33
C ASP A 95 -2.38 5.65 -19.99
N GLN A 96 -1.30 4.89 -19.82
CA GLN A 96 -1.00 4.17 -18.58
C GLN A 96 -0.72 5.12 -17.42
N VAL A 97 0.09 6.15 -17.66
CA VAL A 97 0.40 7.19 -16.68
C VAL A 97 -0.86 7.95 -16.26
N LEU A 98 -1.67 8.39 -17.22
CA LEU A 98 -2.91 9.13 -16.95
C LEU A 98 -3.91 8.29 -16.15
N ALA A 99 -4.09 7.03 -16.51
CA ALA A 99 -4.99 6.13 -15.80
C ALA A 99 -4.51 5.85 -14.37
N THR A 100 -3.23 5.56 -14.18
CA THR A 100 -2.68 5.26 -12.85
C THR A 100 -2.60 6.50 -11.97
N PHE A 101 -2.40 7.69 -12.55
CA PHE A 101 -2.57 8.96 -11.83
C PHE A 101 -4.03 9.18 -11.40
N GLY A 102 -4.98 8.90 -12.28
CA GLY A 102 -6.41 8.93 -11.95
C GLY A 102 -6.78 7.98 -10.81
N LEU A 103 -6.20 6.77 -10.81
CA LEU A 103 -6.34 5.82 -9.70
C LEU A 103 -5.77 6.37 -8.38
N THR A 104 -4.59 7.00 -8.42
CA THR A 104 -4.01 7.64 -7.23
C THR A 104 -4.96 8.67 -6.64
N LEU A 105 -5.52 9.56 -7.48
CA LEU A 105 -6.48 10.57 -7.03
C LEU A 105 -7.76 9.93 -6.47
N PHE A 106 -8.31 8.94 -7.17
CA PHE A 106 -9.50 8.22 -6.72
C PHE A 106 -9.30 7.58 -5.36
N PHE A 107 -8.19 6.87 -5.15
CA PHE A 107 -7.92 6.20 -3.89
C PHE A 107 -7.59 7.15 -2.75
N ASN A 108 -6.85 8.22 -3.01
CA ASN A 108 -6.59 9.25 -2.00
C ASN A 108 -7.89 9.90 -1.53
N GLU A 109 -8.79 10.21 -2.47
CA GLU A 109 -10.08 10.80 -2.12
C GLU A 109 -11.00 9.78 -1.43
N ALA A 110 -11.04 8.53 -1.90
CA ALA A 110 -11.80 7.47 -1.25
C ALA A 110 -11.37 7.26 0.21
N VAL A 111 -10.06 7.23 0.47
CA VAL A 111 -9.54 7.13 1.83
C VAL A 111 -9.93 8.35 2.66
N THR A 112 -9.80 9.55 2.08
CA THR A 112 -10.18 10.80 2.73
C THR A 112 -11.66 10.83 3.11
N LEU A 113 -12.54 10.29 2.25
CA LEU A 113 -13.98 10.24 2.50
C LEU A 113 -14.36 9.23 3.59
N ILE A 114 -13.65 8.09 3.66
CA ILE A 114 -13.97 7.01 4.60
C ILE A 114 -13.34 7.24 5.98
N TRP A 115 -12.08 7.67 6.02
CA TRP A 115 -11.28 7.77 7.25
C TRP A 115 -10.94 9.21 7.66
N GLY A 116 -11.22 10.20 6.80
CA GLY A 116 -10.84 11.59 7.04
C GLY A 116 -9.41 11.91 6.59
N ARG A 117 -8.99 13.15 6.84
CA ARG A 117 -7.67 13.68 6.42
C ARG A 117 -6.62 13.57 7.51
N GLU A 118 -7.03 13.26 8.73
CA GLU A 118 -6.13 13.20 9.88
C GLU A 118 -5.47 11.83 10.00
N PRO A 119 -4.18 11.76 10.35
CA PRO A 119 -3.53 10.49 10.65
C PRO A 119 -4.22 9.81 11.83
N ILE A 120 -4.66 8.57 11.65
CA ILE A 120 -5.30 7.81 12.72
C ILE A 120 -4.21 7.07 13.50
N PRO A 121 -3.96 7.40 14.78
CA PRO A 121 -2.99 6.68 15.58
C PRO A 121 -3.54 5.29 15.91
N LEU A 122 -2.86 4.25 15.44
CA LEU A 122 -3.13 2.88 15.85
C LEU A 122 -2.32 2.57 17.10
N MET A 123 -3.01 2.39 18.23
CA MET A 123 -2.43 1.75 19.40
C MET A 123 -2.43 0.24 19.14
N VAL A 124 -1.36 -0.25 18.53
CA VAL A 124 -1.14 -1.70 18.40
C VAL A 124 -0.54 -2.19 19.73
N PRO A 125 -1.18 -3.16 20.41
CA PRO A 125 -0.69 -3.69 21.69
C PRO A 125 0.64 -4.45 21.54
#